data_AF-A0A2V2S9Z8-F1
#
_entry.id   AF-A0A2V2S9Z8-F1
#
_cell.length_a   1.000
_cell.length_b   1.000
_cell.length_c   1.000
_cell.angle_alpha   90.00
_cell.angle_beta   90.00
_cell.angle_gamma   90.00
#
_symmetry.space_group_name_H-M   'P 1'
#
loop_
_entity.id
_entity.type
_entity.pdbx_description
1 polymer ?
#
loop_
_entity_poly.entity_id
_entity_poly.type
_entity_poly.pdbx_seq_one_letter_code
_entity_poly.pdbx_strand_id
1 'polypeptide(L)'
;MKKSPAQTIVESHGAQRDPDLPTFLELSAALTGFSEVELEGTGMLDEYFYTLMKEQDHEGVRAFLKKAGDILDGKRNVKAAIKAAFMDPPPGLTDPNPPFDVMPHQALARRIILLWYTGVWTTMNWKETKSQDQRTSIVSARAYEEGLIWMVAQTHPAGAKQPGYGSWSRPPLGADQSRDKHGKH
;
A
#
# COMPACT_ATOMS: atom_id res chain seq x y z
N MET A 1 -31.53 34.96 30.55
CA MET A 1 -31.16 34.16 29.36
C MET A 1 -29.67 33.92 29.40
N LYS A 2 -29.22 32.78 29.95
CA LYS A 2 -27.81 32.40 30.03
C LYS A 2 -27.52 31.45 28.86
N LYS A 3 -26.54 31.80 28.02
CA LYS A 3 -26.06 30.90 26.96
C LYS A 3 -25.45 29.65 27.61
N SER A 4 -25.82 28.49 27.07
CA SER A 4 -25.40 27.17 27.52
C SER A 4 -23.91 26.93 27.20
N PRO A 5 -23.12 26.27 28.05
CA PRO A 5 -21.66 26.10 27.91
C PRO A 5 -21.23 25.12 26.78
N ALA A 6 -22.16 24.69 25.92
CA ALA A 6 -21.91 23.70 24.87
C ALA A 6 -21.49 24.31 23.51
N GLN A 7 -21.23 25.62 23.43
CA GLN A 7 -20.93 26.32 22.17
C GLN A 7 -19.53 26.94 22.11
N THR A 8 -18.60 26.54 22.98
CA THR A 8 -17.21 27.08 22.97
C THR A 8 -16.15 26.05 22.54
N ILE A 9 -16.53 24.82 22.15
CA ILE A 9 -15.56 23.81 21.67
C ILE A 9 -15.96 23.28 20.30
N VAL A 10 -16.39 24.17 19.42
CA VAL A 10 -16.52 23.88 18.00
C VAL A 10 -15.73 24.99 17.31
N GLU A 11 -14.64 24.58 16.64
CA GLU A 11 -13.71 25.37 15.80
C GLU A 11 -12.35 25.76 16.42
N SER A 12 -11.31 25.43 15.65
CA SER A 12 -9.93 25.96 15.65
C SER A 12 -8.83 25.21 16.43
N HIS A 13 -8.66 23.91 16.15
CA HIS A 13 -7.32 23.42 15.80
C HIS A 13 -7.49 22.65 14.49
N GLY A 14 -7.24 23.31 13.35
CA GLY A 14 -7.02 22.56 12.12
C GLY A 14 -5.89 21.58 12.41
N ALA A 15 -6.18 20.28 12.43
CA ALA A 15 -5.18 19.26 12.69
C ALA A 15 -4.07 19.45 11.66
N GLN A 16 -2.95 20.00 12.11
CA GLN A 16 -1.81 20.21 11.24
C GLN A 16 -1.40 18.81 10.76
N ARG A 17 -1.52 18.57 9.45
CA ARG A 17 -1.08 17.33 8.82
C ARG A 17 0.36 17.04 9.26
N ASP A 18 0.68 15.76 9.51
CA ASP A 18 2.02 15.37 9.93
C ASP A 18 3.04 15.88 8.89
N PRO A 19 4.15 16.51 9.32
CA PRO A 19 5.13 17.11 8.39
C PRO A 19 5.80 16.08 7.48
N ASP A 20 5.78 14.79 7.82
CA ASP A 20 6.39 13.74 7.01
C ASP A 20 5.46 13.20 5.89
N LEU A 21 4.20 13.64 5.84
CA LEU A 21 3.23 13.20 4.81
C LEU A 21 3.68 13.49 3.37
N PRO A 22 4.22 14.67 3.01
CA PRO A 22 4.71 14.93 1.66
C PRO A 22 5.84 13.97 1.27
N THR A 23 6.79 13.73 2.17
CA THR A 23 7.89 12.77 1.96
C THR A 23 7.36 11.35 1.79
N PHE A 24 6.35 10.96 2.57
CA PHE A 24 5.71 9.65 2.43
C PHE A 24 4.99 9.50 1.08
N LEU A 25 4.31 10.54 0.59
CA LEU A 25 3.65 10.55 -0.72
C LEU A 25 4.67 10.40 -1.86
N GLU A 26 5.70 11.25 -1.88
CA GLU A 26 6.74 11.23 -2.92
C GLU A 26 7.51 9.90 -2.93
N LEU A 27 7.86 9.38 -1.74
CA LEU A 27 8.46 8.05 -1.61
C LEU A 27 7.52 6.96 -2.12
N SER A 28 6.23 7.01 -1.77
CA SER A 28 5.24 6.02 -2.21
C SER A 28 5.10 6.01 -3.73
N ALA A 29 5.12 7.17 -4.37
CA ALA A 29 5.12 7.30 -5.83
C ALA A 29 6.38 6.63 -6.43
N ALA A 30 7.56 6.92 -5.88
CA ALA A 30 8.81 6.34 -6.32
C ALA A 30 8.88 4.80 -6.14
N LEU A 31 8.29 4.27 -5.07
CA LEU A 31 8.27 2.84 -4.74
C LEU A 31 7.26 2.04 -5.58
N THR A 32 6.08 2.62 -5.85
CA THR A 32 4.98 1.91 -6.52
C THR A 32 4.99 2.09 -8.04
N GLY A 33 5.61 3.16 -8.53
CA GLY A 33 5.60 3.56 -9.93
C GLY A 33 4.38 4.39 -10.35
N PHE A 34 3.45 4.66 -9.43
CA PHE A 34 2.30 5.56 -9.63
C PHE A 34 2.69 7.01 -9.34
N SER A 35 1.98 7.96 -9.94
CA SER A 35 2.17 9.39 -9.65
C SER A 35 1.56 9.79 -8.30
N GLU A 36 2.06 10.88 -7.72
CA GLU A 36 1.52 11.43 -6.47
C GLU A 36 0.02 11.75 -6.59
N VAL A 37 -0.42 12.27 -7.74
CA VAL A 37 -1.83 12.58 -8.02
C VAL A 37 -2.69 11.31 -8.04
N GLU A 38 -2.20 10.21 -8.63
CA GLU A 38 -2.92 8.92 -8.62
C GLU A 38 -3.04 8.37 -7.20
N LEU A 39 -1.96 8.46 -6.41
CA LEU A 39 -1.97 7.99 -5.02
C LEU A 39 -2.89 8.83 -4.13
N GLU A 40 -2.86 10.16 -4.26
CA GLU A 40 -3.80 11.04 -3.54
C GLU A 40 -5.25 10.80 -3.98
N GLY A 41 -5.47 10.49 -5.26
CA GLY A 41 -6.79 10.20 -5.83
C GLY A 41 -7.50 9.03 -5.17
N THR A 42 -6.77 8.06 -4.61
CA THR A 42 -7.33 6.96 -3.80
C THR A 42 -7.99 7.46 -2.51
N GLY A 43 -7.52 8.60 -1.98
CA GLY A 43 -7.85 9.10 -0.65
C GLY A 43 -7.30 8.26 0.50
N MET A 44 -6.35 7.35 0.24
CA MET A 44 -5.76 6.45 1.25
C MET A 44 -4.46 6.96 1.88
N LEU A 45 -3.93 8.10 1.41
CA LEU A 45 -2.62 8.63 1.83
C LEU A 45 -2.50 8.78 3.36
N ASP A 46 -3.39 9.56 3.97
CA ASP A 46 -3.39 9.81 5.42
C ASP A 46 -3.56 8.48 6.20
N GLU A 47 -4.49 7.62 5.77
CA GLU A 47 -4.81 6.37 6.46
C GLU A 47 -3.65 5.36 6.42
N TYR A 48 -2.95 5.25 5.28
CA TYR A 48 -1.75 4.42 5.17
C TYR A 48 -0.58 4.99 5.96
N PHE A 49 -0.39 6.32 5.98
CA PHE A 49 0.62 6.94 6.81
C PHE A 49 0.37 6.70 8.30
N TYR A 50 -0.87 6.88 8.78
CA TYR A 50 -1.19 6.62 10.18
C TYR A 50 -1.12 5.13 10.55
N THR A 51 -1.45 4.24 9.62
CA THR A 51 -1.26 2.80 9.81
C THR A 51 0.23 2.48 9.98
N LEU A 52 1.09 3.04 9.13
CA LEU A 52 2.54 2.88 9.23
C LEU A 52 3.07 3.36 10.60
N MET A 53 2.67 4.55 11.03
CA MET A 53 3.08 5.11 12.33
C MET A 53 2.55 4.31 13.52
N LYS A 54 1.32 3.79 13.44
CA LYS A 54 0.71 2.98 14.51
C LYS A 54 1.37 1.61 14.65
N GLU A 55 1.66 0.96 13.54
CA GLU A 55 2.08 -0.45 13.53
C GLU A 55 3.61 -0.63 13.57
N GLN A 56 4.38 0.44 13.39
CA GLN A 56 5.84 0.42 13.50
C GLN A 56 6.32 1.41 14.55
N ASP A 57 7.56 1.22 15.00
CA ASP A 57 8.18 2.16 15.92
C ASP A 57 8.29 3.56 15.29
N HIS A 58 7.82 4.58 16.01
CA HIS A 58 7.77 5.96 15.52
C HIS A 58 9.18 6.50 15.19
N GLU A 59 10.19 6.17 15.99
CA GLU A 59 11.57 6.61 15.75
C GLU A 59 12.12 5.96 14.48
N GLY A 60 11.89 4.66 14.31
CA GLY A 60 12.25 3.91 13.10
C GLY A 60 11.60 4.46 11.83
N VAL A 61 10.30 4.78 11.88
CA VAL A 61 9.59 5.36 10.73
C VAL A 61 10.14 6.75 10.40
N ARG A 62 10.34 7.61 11.39
CA ARG A 62 10.88 8.96 11.16
C ARG A 62 12.31 8.93 10.64
N ALA A 63 13.16 8.05 11.14
CA ALA A 63 14.52 7.86 10.60
C ALA A 63 14.49 7.37 9.15
N PHE A 64 13.58 6.45 8.83
CA PHE A 64 13.37 5.98 7.46
C PHE A 64 12.92 7.10 6.52
N LEU A 65 11.89 7.87 6.91
CA LEU A 65 11.37 8.99 6.11
C LEU A 65 12.39 10.11 5.96
N LYS A 66 13.17 10.41 7.01
CA LYS A 66 14.28 11.36 6.90
C LYS A 66 15.29 10.92 5.84
N LYS A 67 15.71 9.65 5.87
CA LYS A 67 16.63 9.11 4.85
C LYS A 67 16.02 9.17 3.45
N ALA A 68 14.72 8.91 3.31
CA ALA A 68 14.04 9.03 2.03
C ALA A 68 14.03 10.48 1.54
N GLY A 69 13.70 11.45 2.41
CA GLY A 69 13.76 12.89 2.10
C GLY A 69 15.15 13.32 1.63
N ASP A 70 16.20 12.92 2.34
CA ASP A 70 17.59 13.22 1.96
C ASP A 70 17.93 12.68 0.54
N ILE A 71 17.34 11.56 0.12
CA ILE A 71 17.50 10.97 -1.23
C ILE A 71 16.68 11.73 -2.28
N LEU A 72 15.43 12.05 -1.97
CA LEU A 72 14.50 12.76 -2.85
C LEU A 72 15.01 14.18 -3.17
N ASP A 73 15.55 14.87 -2.15
CA ASP A 73 16.17 16.20 -2.28
C ASP A 73 17.42 16.21 -3.18
N GLY A 74 18.07 15.06 -3.37
CA GLY A 74 19.27 14.91 -4.19
C GLY A 74 19.06 15.26 -5.68
N LYS A 75 17.81 15.32 -6.16
CA LYS A 75 17.34 15.68 -7.53
C LYS A 75 17.92 14.88 -8.71
N ARG A 76 19.05 14.19 -8.54
CA ARG A 76 19.73 13.39 -9.57
C ARG A 76 19.68 11.92 -9.20
N ASN A 77 19.35 11.08 -10.18
CA ASN A 77 19.34 9.63 -10.05
C ASN A 77 18.48 9.09 -8.88
N VAL A 78 17.44 9.83 -8.48
CA VAL A 78 16.55 9.49 -7.35
C VAL A 78 16.08 8.04 -7.43
N LYS A 79 15.60 7.59 -8.59
CA LYS A 79 15.16 6.21 -8.80
C LYS A 79 16.24 5.17 -8.47
N ALA A 80 17.48 5.41 -8.90
CA ALA A 80 18.60 4.51 -8.62
C ALA A 80 18.99 4.55 -7.14
N ALA A 81 18.96 5.73 -6.52
CA ALA A 81 19.25 5.91 -5.10
C ALA A 81 18.19 5.26 -4.19
N ILE A 82 16.90 5.41 -4.51
CA ILE A 82 15.79 4.71 -3.83
C ILE A 82 15.97 3.19 -3.96
N LYS A 83 16.27 2.69 -5.16
CA LYS A 83 16.52 1.27 -5.38
C LYS A 83 17.68 0.77 -4.52
N ALA A 84 18.82 1.46 -4.54
CA ALA A 84 19.99 1.09 -3.76
C ALA A 84 19.74 1.15 -2.23
N ALA A 85 18.97 2.15 -1.77
CA ALA A 85 18.73 2.36 -0.34
C ALA A 85 17.65 1.44 0.25
N PHE A 86 16.65 1.08 -0.55
CA PHE A 86 15.41 0.46 -0.07
C PHE A 86 15.04 -0.85 -0.76
N MET A 87 15.60 -1.17 -1.92
CA MET A 87 15.25 -2.41 -2.64
C MET A 87 16.41 -3.40 -2.69
N ASP A 88 17.63 -2.91 -2.88
CA ASP A 88 18.82 -3.74 -3.02
C ASP A 88 19.34 -4.23 -1.65
N PRO A 89 19.88 -5.46 -1.58
CA PRO A 89 20.58 -5.92 -0.40
C PRO A 89 21.84 -5.06 -0.17
N PRO A 90 22.18 -4.75 1.10
CA PRO A 90 23.40 -4.03 1.40
C PRO A 90 24.63 -4.80 0.90
N PRO A 91 25.69 -4.10 0.45
CA PRO A 91 26.92 -4.76 0.03
C PRO A 91 27.47 -5.70 1.09
N GLY A 92 27.82 -6.93 0.70
CA GLY A 92 28.36 -7.94 1.59
C GLY A 92 27.33 -8.89 2.21
N LEU A 93 26.03 -8.68 1.98
CA LEU A 93 25.00 -9.63 2.38
C LEU A 93 24.83 -10.72 1.32
N THR A 94 25.27 -11.93 1.65
CA THR A 94 25.24 -13.11 0.75
C THR A 94 24.07 -14.05 1.01
N ASP A 95 23.37 -13.88 2.14
CA ASP A 95 22.17 -14.65 2.46
C ASP A 95 21.03 -14.25 1.51
N PRO A 96 20.43 -15.18 0.74
CA PRO A 96 19.30 -14.89 -0.14
C PRO A 96 18.01 -14.57 0.62
N ASN A 97 17.92 -14.88 1.93
CA ASN A 97 16.76 -14.60 2.76
C ASN A 97 17.19 -14.08 4.15
N PRO A 98 17.81 -12.90 4.21
CA PRO A 98 18.33 -12.37 5.46
C PRO A 98 17.18 -12.05 6.43
N PRO A 99 17.42 -12.16 7.74
CA PRO A 99 16.45 -11.75 8.74
C PRO A 99 15.99 -10.29 8.52
N PHE A 100 14.69 -10.03 8.61
CA PHE A 100 14.12 -8.70 8.32
C PHE A 100 14.67 -7.56 9.19
N ASP A 101 15.17 -7.87 10.39
CA ASP A 101 15.83 -6.91 11.29
C ASP A 101 17.22 -6.47 10.82
N VAL A 102 17.83 -7.19 9.88
CA VAL A 102 19.10 -6.81 9.24
C VAL A 102 18.88 -5.72 8.18
N MET A 103 17.65 -5.59 7.68
CA MET A 103 17.29 -4.69 6.58
C MET A 103 15.99 -3.93 6.87
N PRO A 104 15.91 -3.16 7.98
CA PRO A 104 14.67 -2.57 8.45
C PRO A 104 14.06 -1.60 7.43
N HIS A 105 14.88 -0.82 6.72
CA HIS A 105 14.39 0.11 5.71
C HIS A 105 13.84 -0.62 4.48
N GLN A 106 14.50 -1.68 4.01
CA GLN A 106 14.02 -2.46 2.87
C GLN A 106 12.77 -3.27 3.22
N ALA A 107 12.69 -3.80 4.44
CA ALA A 107 11.50 -4.42 4.99
C ALA A 107 10.31 -3.44 4.96
N LEU A 108 10.53 -2.22 5.44
CA LEU A 108 9.51 -1.19 5.52
C LEU A 108 9.04 -0.74 4.14
N ALA A 109 9.96 -0.52 3.20
CA ALA A 109 9.63 -0.14 1.83
C ALA A 109 8.79 -1.24 1.12
N ARG A 110 9.12 -2.52 1.32
CA ARG A 110 8.30 -3.64 0.80
C ARG A 110 6.89 -3.66 1.41
N ARG A 111 6.75 -3.36 2.70
CA ARG A 111 5.44 -3.26 3.36
C ARG A 111 4.62 -2.11 2.81
N ILE A 112 5.24 -0.94 2.58
CA ILE A 112 4.56 0.20 1.94
C ILE A 112 4.07 -0.17 0.54
N ILE A 113 4.88 -0.86 -0.27
CA ILE A 113 4.45 -1.35 -1.59
C ILE A 113 3.25 -2.28 -1.46
N LEU A 114 3.32 -3.30 -0.59
CA LEU A 114 2.22 -4.24 -0.39
C LEU A 114 0.96 -3.56 0.13
N LEU A 115 1.10 -2.61 1.05
CA LEU A 115 0.01 -1.81 1.60
C LEU A 115 -0.74 -1.08 0.49
N TRP A 116 -0.02 -0.38 -0.39
CA TRP A 116 -0.62 0.32 -1.53
C TRP A 116 -1.28 -0.64 -2.52
N TYR A 117 -0.64 -1.76 -2.85
CA TYR A 117 -1.19 -2.68 -3.85
C TYR A 117 -2.40 -3.47 -3.33
N THR A 118 -2.48 -3.77 -2.04
CA THR A 118 -3.47 -4.72 -1.49
C THR A 118 -4.44 -4.13 -0.48
N GLY A 119 -4.13 -2.96 0.11
CA GLY A 119 -4.86 -2.42 1.26
C GLY A 119 -4.65 -3.19 2.56
N VAL A 120 -3.72 -4.15 2.58
CA VAL A 120 -3.42 -5.01 3.73
C VAL A 120 -2.10 -4.61 4.35
N TRP A 121 -2.11 -4.34 5.65
CA TRP A 121 -0.90 -4.20 6.44
C TRP A 121 -0.34 -5.57 6.77
N THR A 122 0.95 -5.79 6.49
CA THR A 122 1.63 -7.06 6.76
C THR A 122 2.82 -6.83 7.69
N THR A 123 2.79 -7.44 8.88
CA THR A 123 3.97 -7.54 9.75
C THR A 123 4.88 -8.64 9.21
N MET A 124 6.17 -8.34 9.05
CA MET A 124 7.18 -9.26 8.52
C MET A 124 8.31 -9.50 9.52
N ASN A 125 8.05 -9.36 10.81
CA ASN A 125 9.06 -9.66 11.82
C ASN A 125 8.99 -11.15 12.16
N TRP A 126 10.00 -11.91 11.75
CA TRP A 126 10.07 -13.35 12.05
C TRP A 126 10.21 -13.65 13.55
N LYS A 127 10.68 -12.66 14.35
CA LYS A 127 10.75 -12.73 15.81
C LYS A 127 9.40 -12.45 16.49
N GLU A 128 8.35 -12.04 15.74
CA GLU A 128 7.01 -11.89 16.31
C GLU A 128 6.39 -13.25 16.61
N THR A 129 5.98 -13.41 17.88
CA THR A 129 5.17 -14.53 18.38
C THR A 129 3.72 -14.49 17.90
N LYS A 130 3.33 -13.48 17.12
CA LYS A 130 2.00 -13.36 16.51
C LYS A 130 1.75 -14.54 15.57
N SER A 131 0.56 -15.15 15.66
CA SER A 131 0.11 -16.18 14.71
C SER A 131 0.02 -15.60 13.30
N GLN A 132 0.03 -16.44 12.27
CA GLN A 132 0.01 -15.98 10.88
C GLN A 132 -1.18 -15.03 10.58
N ASP A 133 -2.34 -15.30 11.17
CA ASP A 133 -3.56 -14.48 11.02
C ASP A 133 -3.42 -13.11 11.70
N GLN A 134 -2.58 -12.99 12.72
CA GLN A 134 -2.30 -11.73 13.43
C GLN A 134 -1.22 -10.89 12.74
N ARG A 135 -0.55 -11.43 11.72
CA ARG A 135 0.49 -10.74 10.94
C ARG A 135 -0.07 -9.95 9.77
N THR A 136 -1.33 -10.16 9.40
CA THR A 136 -1.98 -9.43 8.31
C THR A 136 -3.27 -8.80 8.81
N SER A 137 -3.44 -7.50 8.59
CA SER A 137 -4.69 -6.80 8.89
C SER A 137 -5.12 -5.96 7.69
N ILE A 138 -6.39 -6.07 7.31
CA ILE A 138 -6.98 -5.15 6.34
C ILE A 138 -7.08 -3.79 7.04
N VAL A 139 -6.56 -2.74 6.40
CA VAL A 139 -6.58 -1.39 6.99
C VAL A 139 -8.01 -0.88 7.11
N SER A 140 -8.77 -0.98 6.02
CA SER A 140 -10.20 -0.69 5.96
C SER A 140 -10.84 -1.32 4.72
N ALA A 141 -12.18 -1.35 4.67
CA ALA A 141 -12.90 -1.78 3.48
C ALA A 141 -12.53 -0.92 2.25
N ARG A 142 -12.39 0.40 2.44
CA ARG A 142 -11.94 1.33 1.41
C ARG A 142 -10.52 1.03 0.94
N ALA A 143 -9.61 0.69 1.85
CA ALA A 143 -8.24 0.30 1.49
C ALA A 143 -8.20 -0.88 0.52
N TYR A 144 -9.08 -1.86 0.70
CA TYR A 144 -9.20 -3.00 -0.20
C TYR A 144 -9.77 -2.59 -1.56
N GLU A 145 -10.74 -1.69 -1.59
CA GLU A 145 -11.37 -1.20 -2.82
C GLU A 145 -10.41 -0.36 -3.69
N GLU A 146 -9.60 0.46 -3.03
CA GLU A 146 -8.66 1.39 -3.66
C GLU A 146 -7.25 0.79 -3.88
N GLY A 147 -7.09 -0.53 -3.68
CA GLY A 147 -5.81 -1.20 -3.88
C GLY A 147 -5.29 -1.05 -5.31
N LEU A 148 -4.01 -0.66 -5.47
CA LEU A 148 -3.42 -0.38 -6.79
C LEU A 148 -3.43 -1.60 -7.72
N ILE A 149 -3.52 -2.81 -7.18
CA ILE A 149 -3.61 -4.05 -7.98
C ILE A 149 -4.80 -4.04 -8.94
N TRP A 150 -5.89 -3.38 -8.57
CA TRP A 150 -7.09 -3.26 -9.41
C TRP A 150 -6.84 -2.41 -10.64
N MET A 151 -6.12 -1.30 -10.48
CA MET A 151 -5.71 -0.44 -11.60
C MET A 151 -4.73 -1.16 -12.54
N VAL A 152 -3.74 -1.86 -11.99
CA VAL A 152 -2.75 -2.61 -12.80
C VAL A 152 -3.41 -3.74 -13.56
N ALA A 153 -4.34 -4.46 -12.93
CA ALA A 153 -5.05 -5.57 -13.56
C ALA A 153 -6.22 -5.11 -14.45
N GLN A 154 -6.52 -3.81 -14.51
CA GLN A 154 -7.67 -3.23 -15.23
C GLN A 154 -9.01 -3.87 -14.84
N THR A 155 -9.18 -4.16 -13.56
CA THR A 155 -10.37 -4.81 -12.98
C THR A 155 -10.86 -4.03 -11.76
N HIS A 156 -12.05 -4.35 -11.25
CA HIS A 156 -12.55 -3.83 -9.98
C HIS A 156 -12.39 -4.87 -8.87
N PRO A 157 -12.45 -4.48 -7.59
CA PRO A 157 -12.42 -5.41 -6.47
C PRO A 157 -13.55 -6.42 -6.56
N ALA A 158 -13.28 -7.67 -6.16
CA ALA A 158 -14.32 -8.69 -6.04
C ALA A 158 -15.23 -8.35 -4.86
N GLY A 159 -16.54 -8.19 -5.10
CA GLY A 159 -17.55 -7.94 -4.07
C GLY A 159 -18.00 -6.48 -3.90
N ALA A 160 -17.28 -5.50 -4.47
CA ALA A 160 -17.66 -4.07 -4.39
C ALA A 160 -18.76 -3.66 -5.38
N LYS A 161 -18.89 -4.39 -6.50
CA LYS A 161 -20.07 -4.33 -7.39
C LYS A 161 -20.40 -5.75 -7.79
N GLN A 162 -21.55 -6.27 -7.35
CA GLN A 162 -22.03 -7.54 -7.90
C GLN A 162 -22.26 -7.34 -9.40
N PRO A 163 -21.72 -8.19 -10.29
CA PRO A 163 -22.19 -8.20 -11.66
C PRO A 163 -23.70 -8.49 -11.61
N GLY A 164 -24.50 -7.70 -12.32
CA GLY A 164 -25.95 -7.86 -12.30
C GLY A 164 -26.37 -9.32 -12.56
N TYR A 165 -27.45 -9.75 -11.89
CA TYR A 165 -28.03 -11.09 -12.06
C TYR A 165 -28.08 -11.47 -13.55
N GLY A 166 -27.36 -12.51 -13.96
CA GLY A 166 -27.31 -12.98 -15.35
C GLY A 166 -25.99 -12.75 -16.11
N SER A 167 -24.93 -12.24 -15.49
CA SER A 167 -23.59 -12.23 -16.12
C SER A 167 -23.04 -13.65 -16.37
N TRP A 168 -23.48 -14.62 -15.58
CA TRP A 168 -23.07 -16.03 -15.63
C TRP A 168 -23.95 -16.89 -16.54
N SER A 169 -25.05 -16.37 -17.08
CA SER A 169 -25.96 -17.13 -17.94
C SER A 169 -25.58 -17.07 -19.42
N ARG A 170 -24.57 -16.26 -19.78
CA ARG A 170 -24.05 -16.20 -21.15
C ARG A 170 -22.88 -17.16 -21.31
N PRO A 171 -22.98 -18.18 -22.17
CA PRO A 171 -21.84 -19.03 -22.49
C PRO A 171 -20.72 -18.19 -23.12
N PRO A 172 -19.44 -18.50 -22.84
CA PRO A 172 -18.31 -17.79 -23.42
C PRO A 172 -18.30 -17.95 -24.94
N LEU A 173 -17.98 -16.85 -25.65
CA LEU A 173 -17.79 -16.82 -27.11
C LEU A 173 -16.58 -17.71 -27.46
N GLY A 174 -16.83 -19.00 -27.64
CA GLY A 174 -15.81 -20.02 -27.86
C GLY A 174 -16.31 -21.45 -27.64
N ALA A 175 -17.43 -21.63 -26.94
CA ALA A 175 -18.01 -22.96 -26.72
C ALA A 175 -18.74 -23.56 -27.95
N ASP A 176 -18.86 -22.82 -29.06
CA ASP A 176 -19.63 -23.21 -30.26
C ASP A 176 -18.75 -23.69 -31.44
N GLN A 177 -17.42 -23.77 -31.31
CA GLN A 177 -16.56 -24.16 -32.45
C GLN A 177 -15.83 -25.50 -32.31
N SER A 178 -16.02 -26.25 -31.22
CA SER A 178 -15.29 -27.51 -31.00
C SER A 178 -16.14 -28.79 -31.08
N ARG A 179 -17.40 -28.72 -31.57
CA ARG A 179 -18.32 -29.87 -31.52
C ARG A 179 -18.68 -30.52 -32.87
N ASP A 180 -18.03 -30.13 -33.97
CA ASP A 180 -18.43 -30.58 -35.31
C ASP A 180 -17.31 -31.20 -36.16
N LYS A 181 -16.38 -31.96 -35.56
CA LYS A 181 -15.56 -32.92 -36.33
C LYS A 181 -15.24 -34.11 -35.44
N HIS A 182 -15.93 -35.23 -35.61
CA HIS A 182 -15.46 -36.62 -35.56
C HIS A 182 -16.67 -37.52 -35.82
N GLY A 183 -17.10 -37.52 -37.10
CA GLY A 183 -18.03 -38.50 -37.65
C GLY A 183 -17.30 -39.80 -37.98
N LYS A 184 -17.96 -40.91 -37.64
CA LYS A 184 -17.65 -42.31 -37.92
C LYS A 184 -17.00 -42.53 -39.30
N HIS A 185 -16.01 -43.43 -39.37
CA HIS A 185 -16.01 -44.62 -40.23
C HIS A 185 -14.94 -45.61 -39.76
#